data_AF-A0A840VSN8-F1
#
_entry.id   AF-A0A840VSN8-F1
#
_cell.length_a   1.000
_cell.length_b   1.000
_cell.length_c   1.000
_cell.angle_alpha   90.00
_cell.angle_beta   90.00
_cell.angle_gamma   90.00
#
_symmetry.space_group_name_H-M   'P 1'
#
loop_
_entity.id
_entity.type
_entity.pdbx_description
1 polymer ?
#
loop_
_entity_poly.entity_id
_entity_poly.type
_entity_poly.pdbx_seq_one_letter_code
_entity_poly.pdbx_strand_id
1 'polypeptide(L)'
;MTPEREKLAAAIAALKQAEQEKTALASLSSNSWEPISSAERRVEAAEKALSEAQELAVADMVAARLGREVPKRSTRQELQAELDTARADLDAARAARGELKRQAQDAEKALGWCQSSLNSALSAVIEASPEVSKLLGEIKALEAELIQRYEALAAIGISGPYSRAKREAQLQPPARTVPGLPDWHLLFHGPRGDLAASWAVAVDKLRTDANAPLPGSTTGEGQRPKRKLFG
;
A
#
# COMPACT_ATOMS: atom_id res chain seq x y z
N MET A 1 2.16 -29.37 7.78
CA MET A 1 1.96 -27.92 7.59
C MET A 1 2.38 -27.26 8.90
N THR A 2 3.08 -26.12 8.89
CA THR A 2 3.48 -25.48 10.16
C THR A 2 2.31 -24.67 10.73
N PRO A 3 2.17 -24.55 12.07
CA PRO A 3 1.05 -23.84 12.69
C PRO A 3 0.98 -22.36 12.28
N GLU A 4 2.09 -21.73 11.93
CA GLU A 4 2.15 -20.36 11.41
C GLU A 4 1.54 -20.27 10.00
N ARG A 5 1.77 -21.29 9.15
CA ARG A 5 1.18 -21.34 7.80
C ARG A 5 -0.33 -21.61 7.85
N GLU A 6 -0.81 -22.35 8.83
CA GLU A 6 -2.24 -22.54 9.07
C GLU A 6 -2.91 -21.24 9.53
N LYS A 7 -2.27 -20.49 10.45
CA LYS A 7 -2.75 -19.15 10.85
C LYS A 7 -2.77 -18.18 9.68
N LEU A 8 -1.75 -18.19 8.83
CA LEU A 8 -1.70 -17.37 7.62
C LEU A 8 -2.85 -17.73 6.65
N ALA A 9 -3.08 -19.03 6.42
CA ALA A 9 -4.19 -19.48 5.57
C ALA A 9 -5.55 -19.04 6.12
N ALA A 10 -5.76 -19.13 7.44
CA ALA A 10 -6.97 -18.66 8.11
C ALA A 10 -7.14 -17.13 7.98
N ALA A 11 -6.07 -16.36 8.16
CA ALA A 11 -6.09 -14.90 8.00
C ALA A 11 -6.40 -14.47 6.55
N ILE A 12 -5.86 -15.19 5.55
CA ILE A 12 -6.20 -14.97 4.14
C ILE A 12 -7.67 -15.26 3.87
N ALA A 13 -8.21 -16.36 4.41
CA ALA A 13 -9.62 -16.70 4.25
C ALA A 13 -10.54 -15.65 4.90
N ALA A 14 -10.20 -15.19 6.11
CA ALA A 14 -10.93 -14.14 6.81
C ALA A 14 -10.92 -12.81 6.05
N LEU A 15 -9.78 -12.41 5.48
CA LEU A 15 -9.70 -11.19 4.67
C LEU A 15 -10.59 -11.28 3.42
N LYS A 16 -10.55 -12.41 2.70
CA LYS A 16 -11.40 -12.64 1.52
C LYS A 16 -12.88 -12.57 1.86
N GLN A 17 -13.27 -13.15 2.99
CA GLN A 17 -14.66 -13.10 3.46
C GLN A 17 -15.07 -11.66 3.79
N ALA A 18 -14.23 -10.90 4.51
CA ALA A 18 -14.50 -9.50 4.82
C ALA A 18 -14.60 -8.61 3.56
N GLU A 19 -13.79 -8.88 2.53
CA GLU A 19 -13.89 -8.20 1.23
C GLU A 19 -15.21 -8.52 0.50
N GLN A 20 -15.67 -9.78 0.55
CA GLN A 20 -16.96 -10.18 0.00
C GLN A 20 -18.13 -9.51 0.75
N GLU A 21 -18.06 -9.46 2.08
CA GLU A 21 -19.08 -8.79 2.90
C GLU A 21 -19.14 -7.29 2.59
N LYS A 22 -17.98 -6.63 2.44
CA LYS A 22 -17.91 -5.22 2.04
C LYS A 22 -18.53 -4.97 0.66
N THR A 23 -18.24 -5.81 -0.33
CA THR A 23 -18.80 -5.66 -1.69
C THR A 23 -20.30 -5.93 -1.71
N ALA A 24 -20.79 -6.92 -0.97
CA ALA A 24 -22.22 -7.17 -0.80
C ALA A 24 -22.93 -5.96 -0.16
N LEU A 25 -22.39 -5.40 0.93
CA LEU A 25 -22.97 -4.23 1.59
C LEU A 25 -22.94 -2.98 0.69
N ALA A 26 -21.88 -2.78 -0.09
CA ALA A 26 -21.82 -1.70 -1.06
C ALA A 26 -22.93 -1.81 -2.12
N SER A 27 -23.20 -3.03 -2.60
CA SER A 27 -24.28 -3.28 -3.56
C SER A 27 -25.67 -3.00 -2.96
N LEU A 28 -25.92 -3.45 -1.73
CA LEU A 28 -27.17 -3.20 -1.01
C LEU A 28 -27.37 -1.71 -0.73
N SER A 29 -26.32 -1.01 -0.31
CA SER A 29 -26.36 0.43 -0.10
C SER A 29 -26.64 1.18 -1.41
N SER A 30 -26.04 0.75 -2.53
CA SER A 30 -26.29 1.34 -3.85
C SER A 30 -27.74 1.14 -4.30
N ASN A 31 -28.40 0.06 -3.91
CA ASN A 31 -29.79 -0.21 -4.31
C ASN A 31 -30.83 0.37 -3.33
N SER A 32 -30.40 0.87 -2.16
CA SER A 32 -31.29 1.40 -1.13
C SER A 32 -31.99 2.73 -1.47
N TRP A 33 -31.60 3.40 -2.57
CA TRP A 33 -32.24 4.64 -2.99
C TRP A 33 -33.62 4.41 -3.62
N GLU A 34 -33.83 3.30 -4.33
CA GLU A 34 -35.09 3.02 -5.05
C GLU A 34 -36.27 2.87 -4.09
N PRO A 35 -36.18 2.10 -2.99
CA PRO A 35 -37.27 2.00 -2.02
C PRO A 35 -37.62 3.34 -1.37
N ILE A 36 -36.60 4.16 -1.06
CA ILE A 36 -36.80 5.50 -0.47
C ILE A 36 -37.52 6.41 -1.48
N SER A 37 -37.02 6.50 -2.72
CA SER A 37 -37.64 7.31 -3.76
C SER A 37 -39.08 6.86 -4.07
N SER A 38 -39.34 5.55 -4.03
CA SER A 38 -40.69 5.00 -4.21
C SER A 38 -41.60 5.37 -3.04
N ALA A 39 -41.11 5.32 -1.80
CA ALA A 39 -41.88 5.69 -0.62
C ALA A 39 -42.17 7.20 -0.60
N GLU A 40 -41.20 8.04 -0.94
CA GLU A 40 -41.39 9.50 -1.05
C GLU A 40 -42.47 9.86 -2.08
N ARG A 41 -42.44 9.23 -3.25
CA ARG A 41 -43.49 9.40 -4.27
C ARG A 41 -44.87 8.96 -3.78
N ARG A 42 -44.95 7.89 -3.00
CA ARG A 42 -46.22 7.44 -2.41
C ARG A 42 -46.76 8.43 -1.38
N VAL A 43 -45.89 9.01 -0.55
CA VAL A 43 -46.27 10.07 0.39
C VAL A 43 -46.81 11.28 -0.36
N GLU A 44 -46.08 11.78 -1.36
CA GLU A 44 -46.50 12.93 -2.15
C GLU A 44 -47.85 12.69 -2.87
N ALA A 45 -48.03 11.50 -3.45
CA ALA A 45 -49.29 11.13 -4.10
C ALA A 45 -50.46 11.07 -3.10
N ALA A 46 -50.25 10.50 -1.91
CA ALA A 46 -51.28 10.42 -0.87
C ALA A 46 -51.62 11.81 -0.30
N GLU A 47 -50.63 12.69 -0.11
CA GLU A 47 -50.86 14.08 0.32
C GLU A 47 -51.67 14.86 -0.71
N LYS A 48 -51.34 14.72 -1.99
CA LYS A 48 -52.08 15.34 -3.09
C LYS A 48 -53.52 14.84 -3.15
N ALA A 49 -53.74 13.53 -3.08
CA ALA A 49 -55.07 12.93 -3.09
C ALA A 49 -55.91 13.39 -1.89
N LEU A 50 -55.29 13.51 -0.70
CA LEU A 50 -55.95 14.02 0.49
C LEU A 50 -56.34 15.50 0.35
N SER A 51 -55.48 16.32 -0.24
CA SER A 51 -55.76 17.73 -0.53
C SER A 51 -56.92 17.89 -1.51
N GLU A 52 -56.87 17.15 -2.62
CA GLU A 52 -57.94 17.16 -3.65
C GLU A 52 -59.28 16.70 -3.06
N ALA A 53 -59.28 15.66 -2.21
CA ALA A 53 -60.49 15.19 -1.53
C ALA A 53 -61.06 16.24 -0.56
N GLN A 54 -60.21 17.05 0.09
CA GLN A 54 -60.66 18.14 0.97
C GLN A 54 -61.29 19.29 0.18
N GLU A 55 -60.70 19.67 -0.96
CA GLU A 55 -61.25 20.72 -1.82
C GLU A 55 -62.60 20.31 -2.43
N LEU A 56 -62.74 19.04 -2.80
CA LEU A 56 -63.95 18.51 -3.43
C LEU A 56 -65.06 18.16 -2.43
N ALA A 57 -64.76 18.05 -1.13
CA ALA A 57 -65.73 17.68 -0.10
C ALA A 57 -66.96 18.61 -0.07
N VAL A 58 -66.75 19.93 -0.21
CA VAL A 58 -67.85 20.91 -0.22
C VAL A 58 -68.70 20.77 -1.49
N ALA A 59 -68.06 20.57 -2.64
CA ALA A 59 -68.75 20.39 -3.92
C ALA A 59 -69.58 19.09 -3.92
N ASP A 60 -69.05 18.01 -3.37
CA ASP A 60 -69.72 16.72 -3.26
C ASP A 60 -70.90 16.79 -2.28
N MET A 61 -70.79 17.52 -1.17
CA MET A 61 -71.92 17.80 -0.26
C MET A 61 -73.05 18.57 -0.95
N VAL A 62 -72.72 19.58 -1.76
CA VAL A 62 -73.71 20.37 -2.52
C VAL A 62 -74.37 19.50 -3.60
N ALA A 63 -73.59 18.70 -4.35
CA ALA A 63 -74.11 17.78 -5.37
C ALA A 63 -75.07 16.75 -4.76
N ALA A 64 -74.70 16.12 -3.64
CA ALA A 64 -75.55 15.20 -2.90
C ALA A 64 -76.85 15.86 -2.44
N ARG A 65 -76.79 17.10 -1.92
CA ARG A 65 -77.97 17.84 -1.47
C ARG A 65 -78.92 18.21 -2.61
N LEU A 66 -78.38 18.43 -3.81
CA LEU A 66 -79.12 18.70 -5.04
C LEU A 66 -79.62 17.43 -5.75
N GLY A 67 -79.41 16.24 -5.18
CA GLY A 67 -79.80 14.97 -5.76
C GLY A 67 -79.01 14.58 -7.02
N ARG A 68 -77.84 15.18 -7.22
CA ARG A 68 -76.93 14.84 -8.33
C ARG A 68 -76.06 13.65 -7.94
N GLU A 69 -75.69 12.85 -8.92
CA GLU A 69 -74.79 11.72 -8.72
C GLU A 69 -73.40 12.21 -8.28
N VAL A 70 -72.89 11.62 -7.19
CA VAL A 70 -71.57 11.94 -6.65
C VAL A 70 -70.60 10.86 -7.14
N PRO A 71 -69.47 11.23 -7.79
CA PRO A 71 -68.50 10.25 -8.25
C PRO A 71 -67.92 9.46 -7.06
N LYS A 72 -67.78 8.14 -7.24
CA LYS A 72 -67.15 7.26 -6.24
C LYS A 72 -65.66 7.64 -6.11
N ARG A 73 -65.26 8.11 -4.93
CA ARG A 73 -63.88 8.47 -4.58
C ARG A 73 -63.53 7.86 -3.23
N SER A 74 -62.23 7.66 -2.99
CA SER A 74 -61.72 7.27 -1.67
C SER A 74 -62.13 8.30 -0.63
N THR A 75 -62.54 7.83 0.54
CA THR A 75 -62.92 8.70 1.65
C THR A 75 -61.69 9.38 2.24
N ARG A 76 -61.90 10.54 2.90
CA ARG A 76 -60.83 11.22 3.64
C ARG A 76 -60.15 10.31 4.67
N GLN A 77 -60.90 9.42 5.30
CA GLN A 77 -60.38 8.48 6.29
C GLN A 77 -59.45 7.43 5.64
N GLU A 78 -59.85 6.89 4.49
CA GLU A 78 -59.02 5.96 3.71
C GLU A 78 -57.74 6.63 3.22
N LEU A 79 -57.83 7.84 2.67
CA LEU A 79 -56.67 8.61 2.20
C LEU A 79 -55.70 9.00 3.35
N GLN A 80 -56.23 9.31 4.53
CA GLN A 80 -55.40 9.55 5.71
C GLN A 80 -54.67 8.27 6.14
N ALA A 81 -55.35 7.12 6.14
CA ALA A 81 -54.73 5.84 6.47
C ALA A 81 -53.64 5.44 5.44
N GLU A 82 -53.87 5.71 4.15
CA GLU A 82 -52.87 5.53 3.10
C GLU A 82 -51.65 6.43 3.29
N LEU A 83 -51.86 7.70 3.67
CA LEU A 83 -50.78 8.63 3.98
C LEU A 83 -49.96 8.18 5.19
N ASP A 84 -50.62 7.74 6.27
CA ASP A 84 -49.95 7.25 7.47
C ASP A 84 -49.12 5.99 7.16
N THR A 85 -49.66 5.09 6.33
CA THR A 85 -48.94 3.90 5.85
C THR A 85 -47.74 4.27 4.98
N ALA A 86 -47.89 5.21 4.04
CA ALA A 86 -46.79 5.66 3.18
C ALA A 86 -45.66 6.33 3.98
N ARG A 87 -46.01 7.08 5.04
CA ARG A 87 -45.03 7.67 5.96
C ARG A 87 -44.31 6.60 6.77
N ALA A 88 -45.03 5.60 7.29
CA ALA A 88 -44.41 4.48 7.98
C ALA A 88 -43.44 3.69 7.08
N ASP A 89 -43.80 3.46 5.82
CA ASP A 89 -42.94 2.82 4.83
C ASP A 89 -41.67 3.64 4.55
N LEU A 90 -41.80 4.97 4.46
CA LEU A 90 -40.67 5.87 4.27
C LEU A 90 -39.72 5.86 5.47
N ASP A 91 -40.25 5.89 6.69
CA ASP A 91 -39.46 5.83 7.91
C ASP A 91 -38.74 4.47 8.04
N ALA A 92 -39.42 3.37 7.71
CA ALA A 92 -38.82 2.04 7.67
C ALA A 92 -37.68 1.96 6.62
N ALA A 93 -37.88 2.50 5.42
CA ALA A 93 -36.85 2.54 4.38
C ALA A 93 -35.63 3.38 4.80
N ARG A 94 -35.85 4.51 5.48
CA ARG A 94 -34.78 5.36 6.04
C ARG A 94 -34.03 4.64 7.17
N ALA A 95 -34.74 3.96 8.06
CA ALA A 95 -34.12 3.17 9.13
C ALA A 95 -33.26 2.03 8.56
N ALA A 96 -33.76 1.31 7.56
CA ALA A 96 -33.00 0.26 6.88
C ALA A 96 -31.72 0.81 6.23
N ARG A 97 -31.78 1.97 5.58
CA ARG A 97 -30.59 2.64 5.03
C ARG A 97 -29.60 3.08 6.12
N GLY A 98 -30.11 3.56 7.25
CA GLY A 98 -29.29 3.88 8.41
C GLY A 98 -28.53 2.65 8.94
N GLU A 99 -29.21 1.51 9.05
CA GLU A 99 -28.61 0.26 9.49
C GLU A 99 -27.58 -0.27 8.47
N LEU A 100 -27.88 -0.21 7.17
CA LEU A 100 -26.90 -0.54 6.12
C LEU A 100 -25.63 0.31 6.22
N LYS A 101 -25.76 1.60 6.51
CA LYS A 101 -24.62 2.49 6.72
C LYS A 101 -23.79 2.08 7.94
N ARG A 102 -24.45 1.69 9.03
CA ARG A 102 -23.78 1.19 10.24
C ARG A 102 -23.03 -0.11 9.95
N GLN A 103 -23.69 -1.06 9.28
CA GLN A 103 -23.08 -2.33 8.87
C GLN A 103 -21.88 -2.12 7.94
N ALA A 104 -21.96 -1.17 7.00
CA ALA A 104 -20.83 -0.82 6.14
C ALA A 104 -19.62 -0.31 6.94
N GLN A 105 -19.84 0.54 7.94
CA GLN A 105 -18.76 1.02 8.82
C GLN A 105 -18.15 -0.11 9.65
N ASP A 106 -18.97 -1.03 10.14
CA ASP A 106 -18.50 -2.17 10.92
C ASP A 106 -17.72 -3.16 10.04
N ALA A 107 -18.15 -3.39 8.79
CA ALA A 107 -17.42 -4.18 7.80
C ALA A 107 -16.07 -3.54 7.43
N GLU A 108 -15.98 -2.22 7.33
CA GLU A 108 -14.70 -1.53 7.12
C GLU A 108 -13.73 -1.72 8.29
N LYS A 109 -14.22 -1.61 9.53
CA LYS A 109 -13.41 -1.90 10.71
C LYS A 109 -12.94 -3.35 10.71
N ALA A 110 -13.85 -4.30 10.43
CA ALA A 110 -13.54 -5.72 10.36
C ALA A 110 -12.46 -6.03 9.31
N LEU A 111 -12.53 -5.39 8.14
CA LEU A 111 -11.51 -5.50 7.10
C LEU A 111 -10.15 -4.96 7.58
N GLY A 112 -10.13 -3.83 8.28
CA GLY A 112 -8.91 -3.31 8.91
C GLY A 112 -8.30 -4.28 9.92
N TRP A 113 -9.12 -4.91 10.75
CA TRP A 113 -8.67 -5.96 11.68
C TRP A 113 -8.12 -7.19 10.94
N CYS A 114 -8.78 -7.64 9.87
CA CYS A 114 -8.31 -8.77 9.07
C CYS A 114 -6.97 -8.48 8.38
N GLN A 115 -6.77 -7.26 7.86
CA GLN A 115 -5.49 -6.84 7.28
C GLN A 115 -4.36 -6.83 8.32
N SER A 116 -4.63 -6.29 9.51
CA SER A 116 -3.67 -6.31 10.61
C SER A 116 -3.32 -7.76 11.03
N SER A 117 -4.33 -8.62 11.13
CA SER A 117 -4.15 -10.04 11.43
C SER A 117 -3.33 -10.76 10.36
N LEU A 118 -3.59 -10.49 9.08
CA LEU A 118 -2.82 -11.03 7.96
C LEU A 118 -1.35 -10.63 8.03
N ASN A 119 -1.08 -9.34 8.27
CA ASN A 119 0.30 -8.84 8.39
C ASN A 119 1.02 -9.50 9.57
N SER A 120 0.35 -9.64 10.72
CA SER A 120 0.91 -10.34 11.88
C SER A 120 1.20 -11.81 11.58
N ALA A 121 0.27 -12.52 10.93
CA ALA A 121 0.47 -13.92 10.55
C ALA A 121 1.60 -14.09 9.52
N LEU A 122 1.73 -13.15 8.57
CA LEU A 122 2.83 -13.13 7.61
C LEU A 122 4.18 -12.95 8.31
N SER A 123 4.29 -11.97 9.21
CA SER A 123 5.50 -11.76 10.01
C SER A 123 5.88 -13.01 10.80
N ALA A 124 4.90 -13.68 11.44
CA ALA A 124 5.16 -14.93 12.17
C ALA A 124 5.69 -16.06 11.26
N VAL A 125 5.18 -16.17 10.04
CA VAL A 125 5.70 -17.14 9.05
C VAL A 125 7.13 -16.80 8.61
N ILE A 126 7.43 -15.52 8.44
CA ILE A 126 8.77 -15.03 8.08
C ILE A 126 9.76 -15.33 9.21
N GLU A 127 9.39 -15.03 10.46
CA GLU A 127 10.21 -15.30 11.66
C GLU A 127 10.43 -16.81 11.86
N ALA A 128 9.41 -17.63 11.63
CA ALA A 128 9.52 -19.09 11.74
C ALA A 128 10.21 -19.75 10.54
N SER A 129 10.50 -19.03 9.45
CA SER A 129 11.13 -19.62 8.26
C SER A 129 12.63 -19.81 8.48
N PRO A 130 13.12 -21.07 8.40
CA PRO A 130 14.56 -21.35 8.50
C PRO A 130 15.34 -20.79 7.30
N GLU A 131 14.74 -20.71 6.12
CA GLU A 131 15.36 -20.11 4.94
C GLU A 131 15.57 -18.61 5.10
N VAL A 132 14.57 -17.88 5.61
CA VAL A 132 14.70 -16.45 5.92
C VAL A 132 15.75 -16.22 7.00
N SER A 133 15.72 -17.03 8.06
CA SER A 133 16.72 -16.97 9.13
C SER A 133 18.14 -17.19 8.60
N LYS A 134 18.31 -18.13 7.66
CA LYS A 134 19.59 -18.40 7.00
C LYS A 134 20.07 -17.19 6.18
N LEU A 135 19.20 -16.62 5.35
CA LEU A 135 19.52 -15.43 4.54
C LEU A 135 19.90 -14.23 5.41
N LEU A 136 19.18 -13.99 6.52
CA LEU A 136 19.54 -12.93 7.48
C LEU A 136 20.91 -13.18 8.10
N GLY A 137 21.26 -14.43 8.38
CA GLY A 137 22.60 -14.81 8.83
C GLY A 137 23.68 -14.51 7.77
N GLU A 138 23.43 -14.86 6.51
CA GLU A 138 24.33 -14.57 5.39
C GLU A 138 24.53 -13.06 5.18
N ILE A 139 23.46 -12.26 5.27
CA ILE A 139 23.54 -10.79 5.19
C ILE A 139 24.42 -10.23 6.30
N LYS A 140 24.21 -10.64 7.56
CA LYS A 140 25.03 -10.19 8.69
C LYS A 140 26.50 -10.57 8.53
N ALA A 141 26.78 -11.75 7.99
CA ALA A 141 28.15 -12.18 7.70
C ALA A 141 28.81 -11.29 6.63
N LEU A 142 28.07 -10.98 5.56
CA LEU A 142 28.54 -10.06 4.51
C LEU A 142 28.73 -8.63 5.02
N GLU A 143 27.86 -8.13 5.90
CA GLU A 143 28.03 -6.84 6.55
C GLU A 143 29.30 -6.78 7.40
N ALA A 144 29.57 -7.81 8.19
CA ALA A 144 30.80 -7.91 8.97
C ALA A 144 32.06 -7.95 8.07
N GLU A 145 31.99 -8.68 6.95
CA GLU A 145 33.07 -8.73 5.97
C GLU A 145 33.30 -7.37 5.31
N LEU A 146 32.23 -6.65 4.95
CA LEU A 146 32.29 -5.28 4.43
C LEU A 146 32.97 -4.35 5.42
N ILE A 147 32.56 -4.38 6.69
CA ILE A 147 33.17 -3.56 7.76
C ILE A 147 34.67 -3.87 7.88
N GLN A 148 35.07 -5.14 7.93
CA GLN A 148 36.48 -5.53 7.99
C GLN A 148 37.28 -5.04 6.79
N ARG A 149 36.72 -5.13 5.58
CA ARG A 149 37.36 -4.62 4.35
C ARG A 149 37.49 -3.09 4.39
N TYR A 150 36.50 -2.39 4.92
CA TYR A 150 36.57 -0.94 5.14
C TYR A 150 37.66 -0.56 6.15
N GLU A 151 37.79 -1.28 7.26
CA GLU A 151 38.85 -1.07 8.25
C GLU A 151 40.24 -1.34 7.65
N ALA A 152 40.39 -2.39 6.85
CA ALA A 152 41.64 -2.68 6.14
C ALA A 152 42.01 -1.57 5.14
N LEU A 153 41.03 -1.05 4.39
CA LEU A 153 41.23 0.09 3.50
C LEU A 153 41.59 1.37 4.27
N ALA A 154 40.95 1.62 5.41
CA ALA A 154 41.30 2.74 6.28
C ALA A 154 42.73 2.60 6.83
N ALA A 155 43.14 1.40 7.26
CA ALA A 155 44.49 1.12 7.71
C ALA A 155 45.54 1.37 6.61
N ILE A 156 45.26 0.93 5.37
CA ILE A 156 46.11 1.20 4.21
C ILE A 156 46.19 2.71 3.92
N GLY A 157 45.07 3.42 4.01
CA GLY A 157 45.00 4.88 3.89
C GLY A 157 45.79 5.62 4.98
N ILE A 158 45.92 5.03 6.17
CA ILE A 158 46.71 5.56 7.30
C ILE A 158 48.19 5.17 7.21
N SER A 159 48.54 4.06 6.53
CA SER A 159 49.92 3.59 6.35
C SER A 159 50.58 4.07 5.04
N GLY A 160 49.84 4.76 4.17
CA GLY A 160 50.38 5.34 2.94
C GLY A 160 51.31 6.53 3.19
N PRO A 161 52.24 6.85 2.26
CA PRO A 161 53.17 7.96 2.42
C PRO A 161 52.49 9.32 2.62
N TYR A 162 51.22 9.46 2.21
CA TYR A 162 50.41 10.66 2.35
C TYR A 162 49.95 10.93 3.80
N SER A 163 49.79 9.90 4.63
CA SER A 163 49.27 10.01 6.01
C SER A 163 50.37 10.31 7.03
N ARG A 164 51.63 9.93 6.74
CA ARG A 164 52.80 10.34 7.53
C ARG A 164 53.07 11.84 7.40
N ALA A 165 53.03 12.36 6.17
CA ALA A 165 53.16 13.80 5.90
C ALA A 165 52.01 14.64 6.50
N LYS A 166 50.78 14.11 6.52
CA LYS A 166 49.63 14.79 7.13
C LYS A 166 49.65 14.76 8.66
N ARG A 167 50.17 13.69 9.28
CA ARG A 167 50.39 13.63 10.75
C ARG A 167 51.45 14.60 11.23
N GLU A 168 52.54 14.78 10.48
CA GLU A 168 53.56 15.79 10.78
C GLU A 168 53.01 17.22 10.63
N ALA A 169 52.09 17.46 9.68
CA ALA A 169 51.42 18.74 9.51
C ALA A 169 50.31 19.03 10.54
N GLN A 170 49.67 18.00 11.12
CA GLN A 170 48.59 18.11 12.12
C GLN A 170 49.07 18.19 13.58
N LEU A 171 50.38 18.06 13.84
CA LEU A 171 50.96 18.30 15.17
C LEU A 171 51.06 19.80 15.54
N GLN A 172 50.59 20.69 14.68
CA GLN A 172 50.27 22.08 15.06
C GLN A 172 48.78 22.18 15.40
N PRO A 173 48.41 22.64 16.61
CA PRO A 173 47.01 22.67 17.02
C PRO A 173 46.28 23.84 16.35
N PRO A 174 45.02 23.64 15.95
CA PRO A 174 44.04 24.64 16.33
C PRO A 174 42.73 24.07 16.92
N ALA A 175 42.43 24.62 18.08
CA ALA A 175 41.16 24.93 18.72
C ALA A 175 39.87 24.12 18.41
N ARG A 176 39.38 23.51 19.51
CA ARG A 176 37.98 23.31 19.97
C ARG A 176 37.09 22.32 19.19
N THR A 177 36.86 21.20 19.87
CA THR A 177 35.83 20.19 19.63
C THR A 177 34.42 20.70 20.02
N VAL A 178 33.40 20.27 19.27
CA VAL A 178 31.99 20.24 19.70
C VAL A 178 31.65 18.77 20.01
N PRO A 179 31.01 18.44 21.15
CA PRO A 179 30.78 17.05 21.53
C PRO A 179 29.45 16.51 20.97
N GLY A 180 29.47 15.32 20.35
CA GLY A 180 28.25 14.52 20.14
C GLY A 180 28.11 13.70 18.86
N LEU A 181 29.03 13.76 17.88
CA LEU A 181 28.97 12.91 16.68
C LEU A 181 30.20 11.99 16.60
N PRO A 182 30.04 10.70 16.23
CA PRO A 182 31.18 9.89 15.82
C PRO A 182 31.75 10.44 14.51
N ASP A 183 33.04 10.72 14.52
CA ASP A 183 33.85 11.46 13.53
C ASP A 183 33.97 10.82 12.13
N TRP A 184 32.90 10.27 11.56
CA TRP A 184 32.91 9.75 10.18
C TRP A 184 33.10 10.85 9.14
N HIS A 185 32.69 12.08 9.44
CA HIS A 185 32.76 13.21 8.51
C HIS A 185 34.16 13.86 8.41
N LEU A 186 35.06 13.64 9.38
CA LEU A 186 36.41 14.21 9.37
C LEU A 186 37.39 13.46 8.45
N LEU A 187 37.05 12.24 8.01
CA LEU A 187 37.87 11.48 7.05
C LEU A 187 37.62 11.87 5.58
N PHE A 188 36.54 12.62 5.27
CA PHE A 188 36.11 12.89 3.90
C PHE A 188 36.31 14.34 3.41
N HIS A 189 37.00 15.18 4.19
CA HIS A 189 37.35 16.56 3.78
C HIS A 189 38.88 16.75 3.68
N GLY A 190 39.50 15.97 2.78
CA GLY A 190 40.73 16.35 2.06
C GLY A 190 40.39 16.66 0.60
N PRO A 191 41.25 17.36 -0.17
CA PRO A 191 40.85 17.95 -1.45
C PRO A 191 40.40 16.84 -2.40
N ARG A 192 39.10 16.85 -2.76
CA ARG A 192 38.45 15.87 -3.65
C ARG A 192 39.02 15.81 -5.08
N GLY A 193 40.04 16.61 -5.40
CA GLY A 193 40.67 16.66 -6.72
C GLY A 193 41.61 15.47 -7.02
N ASP A 194 42.37 14.99 -6.04
CA ASP A 194 43.45 14.01 -6.29
C ASP A 194 42.98 12.54 -6.28
N LEU A 195 41.83 12.25 -5.66
CA LEU A 195 41.34 10.87 -5.53
C LEU A 195 40.70 10.39 -6.85
N ALA A 196 40.03 11.28 -7.59
CA ALA A 196 39.50 10.95 -8.91
C ALA A 196 40.61 10.74 -9.94
N ALA A 197 41.69 11.54 -9.89
CA ALA A 197 42.84 11.40 -10.77
C ALA A 197 43.65 10.13 -10.49
N SER A 198 43.91 9.83 -9.23
CA SER A 198 44.59 8.58 -8.84
C SER A 198 43.76 7.33 -9.14
N TRP A 199 42.43 7.42 -9.03
CA TRP A 199 41.54 6.32 -9.41
C TRP A 199 41.48 6.09 -10.93
N ALA A 200 41.48 7.17 -11.73
CA ALA A 200 41.59 7.07 -13.18
C ALA A 200 42.91 6.41 -13.61
N VAL A 201 44.04 6.78 -12.99
CA VAL A 201 45.36 6.18 -13.27
C VAL A 201 45.42 4.69 -12.86
N ALA A 202 44.79 4.31 -11.76
CA ALA A 202 44.73 2.91 -11.32
C ALA A 202 43.90 2.04 -12.27
N VAL A 203 42.76 2.56 -12.76
CA VAL A 203 41.92 1.88 -13.75
C VAL A 203 42.66 1.73 -15.08
N ASP A 204 43.40 2.75 -15.52
CA ASP A 204 44.18 2.69 -16.78
C ASP A 204 45.33 1.67 -16.70
N LYS A 205 46.00 1.57 -15.54
CA LYS A 205 47.04 0.54 -15.31
C LYS A 205 46.47 -0.87 -15.30
N LEU A 206 45.33 -1.09 -14.66
CA LEU A 206 44.63 -2.39 -14.68
C LEU A 206 44.19 -2.76 -16.10
N ARG A 207 43.75 -1.79 -16.90
CA ARG A 207 43.39 -1.99 -18.30
C ARG A 207 44.61 -2.30 -19.17
N THR A 208 45.76 -1.73 -18.84
CA THR A 208 47.04 -2.00 -19.52
C THR A 208 47.56 -3.40 -19.18
N ASP A 209 47.50 -3.80 -17.91
CA ASP A 209 47.88 -5.14 -17.45
C ASP A 209 46.96 -6.23 -18.03
N ALA A 210 45.65 -5.98 -18.10
CA ALA A 210 44.70 -6.92 -18.70
C ALA A 210 44.92 -7.13 -20.21
N ASN A 211 45.54 -6.16 -20.89
CA ASN A 211 45.90 -6.24 -22.31
C ASN A 211 47.36 -6.65 -22.54
N ALA A 212 48.15 -6.84 -21.49
CA ALA A 212 49.51 -7.31 -21.61
C ALA A 212 49.52 -8.81 -21.97
N PRO A 213 50.28 -9.24 -22.99
CA PRO A 213 50.40 -10.65 -23.32
C PRO A 213 50.99 -11.42 -22.14
N LEU A 214 50.36 -12.54 -21.79
CA LEU A 214 50.82 -13.39 -20.68
C LEU A 214 52.27 -13.83 -20.90
N PRO A 215 53.09 -13.88 -19.84
CA PRO A 215 54.49 -14.26 -19.95
C PRO A 215 54.59 -15.69 -20.51
N GLY A 216 55.10 -15.79 -21.75
CA GLY A 216 55.21 -17.04 -22.52
C GLY A 216 54.66 -16.96 -23.94
N SER A 217 53.84 -15.96 -24.29
CA SER A 217 53.42 -15.75 -25.68
C SER A 217 54.44 -14.89 -26.43
N THR A 218 55.55 -15.49 -26.87
CA THR A 218 56.37 -14.89 -27.92
C THR A 218 55.53 -14.83 -29.21
N THR A 219 55.24 -13.61 -29.64
CA THR A 219 54.63 -13.26 -30.90
C THR A 219 55.42 -13.82 -32.08
N GLY A 220 54.70 -14.39 -33.05
CA GLY A 220 55.23 -14.80 -34.33
C GLY A 220 54.11 -14.84 -35.36
N GLU A 221 53.82 -13.69 -35.97
CA GLU A 221 53.12 -13.66 -37.25
C GLU A 221 53.89 -14.54 -38.26
N GLY A 222 53.15 -15.41 -38.96
CA GLY A 222 53.54 -15.91 -40.27
C GLY A 222 54.55 -17.07 -40.32
N GLN A 223 54.06 -18.31 -40.18
CA GLN A 223 54.39 -19.41 -41.11
C GLN A 223 53.54 -20.65 -40.81
N ARG A 224 52.61 -20.98 -41.72
CA ARG A 224 51.99 -22.31 -41.78
C ARG A 224 53.03 -23.32 -42.28
N PRO A 225 53.29 -24.44 -41.58
CA PRO A 225 53.79 -25.64 -42.23
C PRO A 225 52.59 -26.47 -42.69
N LYS A 226 52.50 -26.69 -44.00
CA LYS A 226 51.56 -27.62 -44.63
C LYS A 226 51.74 -29.00 -44.01
N ARG A 227 50.71 -29.52 -43.33
CA ARG A 227 50.64 -30.95 -43.01
C ARG A 227 50.52 -31.71 -44.34
N LYS A 228 51.55 -32.48 -44.68
CA LYS A 228 51.46 -33.54 -45.69
C LYS A 228 50.50 -34.59 -45.14
N LEU A 229 49.31 -34.67 -45.74
CA LEU A 229 48.49 -35.87 -45.72
C LEU A 229 49.02 -36.74 -46.85
N PHE A 230 49.81 -37.77 -46.54
CA PHE A 230 49.82 -39.06 -47.23
C PHE A 230 50.62 -40.06 -46.37
N GLY A 231 49.96 -41.18 -46.11
CA GLY A 231 50.32 -42.28 -45.23
C GLY A 231 49.05 -43.00 -44.87
#